data_AF-D2CQ14-F1
#
_entry.id   AF-D2CQ14-F1
#
_cell.length_a   1.000
_cell.length_b   1.000
_cell.length_c   1.000
_cell.angle_alpha   90.00
_cell.angle_beta   90.00
_cell.angle_gamma   90.00
#
_symmetry.space_group_name_H-M   'P 1'
#
loop_
_entity.id
_entity.type
_entity.pdbx_description
1 polymer ?
#
loop_
_entity_poly.entity_id
_entity_poly.type
_entity_poly.pdbx_seq_one_letter_code
_entity_poly.pdbx_strand_id
1 'polypeptide(L)'
;TTPAAIGNCLNVAEDTDTQVAIHTDTLNESGFVEDTIAAFKGRTIHTFHTEGAGGGHAPDILKVVGEANVLPSSTNPTRPYTINTLDEHVDMLMVCHHLDPAIAEDLAFAESRIRRETIAAEDILHDLGAISFSIPNSQPMGRVGKVIMRCWRTAHKMKQQRGALPGNTKRHDNARVKRYVSKL
;
A
#
# COMPACT_ATOMS: atom_id res chain seq x y z
N THR A 1 -0.56 4.71 15.51
CA THR A 1 0.18 3.53 16.02
C THR A 1 1.49 4.02 16.59
N THR A 2 1.86 3.70 17.84
CA THR A 2 3.07 4.28 18.47
C THR A 2 4.26 3.31 18.50
N PRO A 3 5.51 3.80 18.54
CA PRO A 3 6.70 2.96 18.66
C PRO A 3 6.67 1.96 19.83
N ALA A 4 6.10 2.36 20.98
CA ALA A 4 5.95 1.48 22.13
C ALA A 4 5.00 0.31 21.86
N ALA A 5 3.85 0.57 21.21
CA ALA A 5 2.91 -0.47 20.83
C ALA A 5 3.50 -1.42 19.78
N ILE A 6 4.23 -0.88 18.80
CA ILE A 6 4.96 -1.67 17.80
C ILE A 6 5.98 -2.59 18.49
N GLY A 7 6.81 -2.02 19.37
CA GLY A 7 7.84 -2.77 20.09
C GLY A 7 7.27 -3.93 20.90
N ASN A 8 6.19 -3.68 21.65
CA ASN A 8 5.52 -4.71 22.45
C ASN A 8 4.86 -5.78 21.58
N CYS A 9 4.10 -5.39 20.55
CA CYS A 9 3.42 -6.33 19.66
C CYS A 9 4.41 -7.27 18.95
N LEU A 10 5.53 -6.73 18.46
CA LEU A 10 6.56 -7.52 17.82
C LEU A 10 7.32 -8.44 18.80
N ASN A 11 7.49 -8.06 20.08
CA ASN A 11 8.05 -9.00 21.07
C ASN A 11 7.16 -10.23 21.24
N VAL A 12 5.84 -10.02 21.37
CA VAL A 12 4.87 -11.13 21.49
C VAL A 12 4.87 -11.98 20.23
N ALA A 13 4.95 -11.36 19.05
CA ALA A 13 5.00 -12.08 17.78
C ALA A 13 6.21 -13.02 17.63
N GLU A 14 7.39 -12.61 18.13
CA GLU A 14 8.57 -13.48 18.17
C GLU A 14 8.38 -14.65 19.16
N ASP A 15 7.76 -14.40 20.32
CA ASP A 15 7.48 -15.43 21.33
C ASP A 15 6.43 -16.45 20.87
N THR A 16 5.52 -16.05 19.97
CA THR A 16 4.37 -16.88 19.53
C THR A 16 4.41 -17.31 18.07
N ASP A 17 5.50 -17.02 17.33
CA ASP A 17 5.64 -17.31 15.89
C ASP A 17 4.42 -16.85 15.07
N THR A 18 4.01 -15.60 15.27
CA THR A 18 2.79 -15.04 14.65
C THR A 18 3.12 -13.78 13.84
N GLN A 19 2.52 -13.64 12.66
CA GLN A 19 2.72 -12.44 11.83
C GLN A 19 2.03 -11.20 12.42
N VAL A 20 2.66 -10.04 12.28
CA VAL A 20 2.07 -8.74 12.63
C VAL A 20 1.77 -7.95 11.36
N ALA A 21 0.50 -7.57 11.19
CA ALA A 21 0.08 -6.61 10.18
C ALA A 21 -0.01 -5.21 10.79
N ILE A 22 0.44 -4.19 10.06
CA ILE A 22 0.45 -2.80 10.55
C ILE A 22 -0.19 -1.80 9.58
N HIS A 23 -0.99 -0.92 10.16
CA HIS A 23 -1.36 0.39 9.63
C HIS A 23 -0.62 1.45 10.45
N THR A 24 0.25 2.23 9.81
CA THR A 24 1.18 3.12 10.51
C THR A 24 0.56 4.49 10.82
N ASP A 25 1.30 5.33 11.54
CA ASP A 25 0.80 6.60 12.07
C ASP A 25 0.71 7.67 10.97
N THR A 26 -0.46 7.78 10.33
CA THR A 26 -0.70 8.75 9.26
C THR A 26 -0.40 10.19 9.67
N LEU A 27 -0.67 10.53 10.94
CA LEU A 27 -0.52 11.89 11.46
C LEU A 27 0.93 12.23 11.81
N ASN A 28 1.83 11.24 11.80
CA ASN A 28 3.18 11.37 12.32
C ASN A 28 3.19 11.89 13.78
N GLU A 29 2.15 11.58 14.56
CA GLU A 29 1.98 12.08 15.93
C GLU A 29 3.10 11.59 16.85
N SER A 30 3.50 10.33 16.68
CA SER A 30 4.50 9.66 17.51
C SER A 30 5.89 9.56 16.87
N GLY A 31 6.09 10.21 15.72
CA GLY A 31 7.31 10.16 14.91
C GLY A 31 7.00 10.02 13.41
N PHE A 32 8.03 10.17 12.58
CA PHE A 32 7.93 9.96 11.13
C PHE A 32 8.14 8.48 10.78
N VAL A 33 8.10 8.15 9.49
CA VAL A 33 8.24 6.76 9.02
C VAL A 33 9.55 6.12 9.48
N GLU A 34 10.63 6.89 9.59
CA GLU A 34 11.93 6.42 10.07
C GLU A 34 11.88 5.95 11.53
N ASP A 35 11.11 6.63 12.38
CA ASP A 35 10.93 6.24 13.78
C ASP A 35 10.15 4.93 13.90
N THR A 36 9.13 4.75 13.04
CA THR A 36 8.38 3.49 12.93
C THR A 36 9.26 2.35 12.40
N ILE A 37 10.09 2.59 11.38
CA ILE A 37 11.07 1.60 10.88
C ILE A 37 12.05 1.22 11.98
N ALA A 38 12.58 2.20 12.72
CA ALA A 38 13.46 1.95 13.86
C ALA A 38 12.76 1.11 14.95
N ALA A 39 11.46 1.34 15.19
CA ALA A 39 10.66 0.56 16.14
C ALA A 39 10.48 -0.91 15.69
N PHE A 40 10.55 -1.21 14.39
CA PHE A 40 10.55 -2.60 13.92
C PHE A 40 11.79 -3.37 14.39
N LYS A 41 12.94 -2.69 14.57
CA LYS A 41 14.22 -3.31 14.99
C LYS A 41 14.62 -4.50 14.10
N GLY A 42 14.33 -4.42 12.81
CA GLY A 42 14.63 -5.47 11.82
C GLY A 42 13.76 -6.75 11.94
N ARG A 43 12.75 -6.78 12.81
CA ARG A 43 11.84 -7.93 12.95
C ARG A 43 10.83 -7.98 11.80
N THR A 44 10.38 -9.17 11.45
CA THR A 44 9.46 -9.38 10.33
C THR A 44 8.14 -8.67 10.57
N ILE A 45 7.65 -7.93 9.57
CA ILE A 45 6.36 -7.24 9.68
C ILE A 45 5.67 -7.11 8.32
N HIS A 46 4.35 -7.23 8.31
CA HIS A 46 3.51 -7.03 7.12
C HIS A 46 2.91 -5.61 7.13
N THR A 47 3.32 -4.78 6.18
CA THR A 47 2.70 -3.45 5.99
C THR A 47 1.45 -3.54 5.11
N PHE A 48 0.31 -3.17 5.66
CA PHE A 48 -0.94 -3.01 4.92
C PHE A 48 -0.89 -1.75 4.04
N HIS A 49 -1.62 -1.77 2.91
CA HIS A 49 -1.79 -0.64 1.98
C HIS A 49 -0.55 0.27 1.91
N THR A 50 0.59 -0.32 1.55
CA THR A 50 1.93 0.25 1.73
C THR A 50 2.15 1.54 0.96
N GLU A 51 1.33 1.80 -0.07
CA GLU A 51 1.30 3.07 -0.79
C GLU A 51 0.81 4.26 0.07
N GLY A 52 -0.10 4.01 1.02
CA GLY A 52 -0.50 4.97 2.03
C GLY A 52 -1.89 5.61 1.86
N ALA A 53 -2.57 5.48 0.71
CA ALA A 53 -3.94 5.99 0.58
C ALA A 53 -4.91 5.28 1.56
N GLY A 54 -4.72 3.98 1.76
CA GLY A 54 -5.43 3.20 2.79
C GLY A 54 -5.04 3.62 4.22
N GLY A 55 -3.90 4.30 4.37
CA GLY A 55 -3.37 4.92 5.59
C GLY A 55 -1.95 4.49 5.92
N GLY A 56 -1.29 5.30 6.74
CA GLY A 56 0.13 5.22 7.06
C GLY A 56 0.80 6.58 6.92
N HIS A 57 2.02 6.70 7.47
CA HIS A 57 2.82 7.93 7.49
C HIS A 57 2.70 8.75 6.20
N ALA A 58 2.18 9.97 6.32
CA ALA A 58 2.05 10.88 5.20
C ALA A 58 3.33 11.75 5.07
N PRO A 59 3.93 11.88 3.86
CA PRO A 59 3.50 11.30 2.58
C PRO A 59 4.21 9.98 2.21
N ASP A 60 5.08 9.45 3.05
CA ASP A 60 6.23 8.64 2.63
C ASP A 60 6.29 7.22 3.23
N ILE A 61 5.18 6.69 3.74
CA ILE A 61 5.09 5.28 4.15
C ILE A 61 5.57 4.30 3.07
N LEU A 62 5.47 4.65 1.78
CA LEU A 62 5.94 3.83 0.67
C LEU A 62 7.44 3.49 0.74
N LYS A 63 8.25 4.25 1.50
CA LYS A 63 9.68 3.96 1.75
C LYS A 63 9.90 2.56 2.31
N VAL A 64 8.97 2.01 3.10
CA VAL A 64 9.11 0.68 3.74
C VAL A 64 9.21 -0.47 2.72
N VAL A 65 8.89 -0.24 1.45
CA VAL A 65 9.14 -1.19 0.35
C VAL A 65 10.63 -1.52 0.21
N GLY A 66 11.53 -0.62 0.63
CA GLY A 66 12.98 -0.82 0.61
C GLY A 66 13.53 -1.63 1.78
N GLU A 67 12.73 -1.93 2.80
CA GLU A 67 13.17 -2.60 4.03
C GLU A 67 13.13 -4.12 3.90
N ALA A 68 14.24 -4.80 4.21
CA ALA A 68 14.38 -6.23 3.98
C ALA A 68 13.48 -7.11 4.87
N ASN A 69 13.10 -6.62 6.04
CA ASN A 69 12.23 -7.30 7.00
C ASN A 69 10.73 -7.01 6.77
N VAL A 70 10.40 -6.18 5.78
CA VAL A 70 9.02 -5.79 5.50
C VAL A 70 8.42 -6.66 4.41
N LEU A 71 7.19 -7.11 4.64
CA LEU A 71 6.35 -7.85 3.71
C LEU A 71 5.25 -6.91 3.17
N PRO A 72 5.51 -6.14 2.10
CA PRO A 72 4.62 -5.06 1.67
C PRO A 72 3.42 -5.56 0.88
N SER A 73 2.25 -5.03 1.21
CA SER A 73 0.99 -5.30 0.50
C SER A 73 0.27 -4.03 0.08
N SER A 74 -0.51 -4.14 -0.99
CA SER A 74 -1.44 -3.10 -1.42
C SER A 74 -2.88 -3.54 -1.27
N THR A 75 -3.76 -2.58 -0.96
CA THR A 75 -5.20 -2.78 -1.03
C THR A 75 -5.70 -2.47 -2.44
N ASN A 76 -6.91 -2.92 -2.78
CA ASN A 76 -7.32 -2.97 -4.18
C ASN A 76 -7.97 -1.70 -4.79
N PRO A 77 -8.40 -0.66 -4.06
CA PRO A 77 -9.01 0.50 -4.71
C PRO A 77 -8.09 1.35 -5.59
N THR A 78 -6.84 1.51 -5.18
CA THR A 78 -5.81 2.26 -5.92
C THR A 78 -5.29 1.51 -7.15
N ARG A 79 -5.73 0.26 -7.36
CA ARG A 79 -5.11 -0.67 -8.30
C ARG A 79 -5.99 -0.97 -9.52
N PRO A 80 -5.53 -0.69 -10.75
CA PRO A 80 -4.48 0.26 -11.07
C PRO A 80 -4.92 1.71 -10.90
N TYR A 81 -3.95 2.63 -10.97
CA TYR A 81 -4.24 4.05 -11.09
C TYR A 81 -4.97 4.35 -12.40
N THR A 82 -6.13 5.01 -12.32
CA THR A 82 -6.96 5.44 -13.45
C THR A 82 -7.40 6.89 -13.30
N ILE A 83 -8.07 7.42 -14.33
CA ILE A 83 -8.53 8.82 -14.37
C ILE A 83 -9.45 9.21 -13.20
N ASN A 84 -10.22 8.27 -12.66
CA ASN A 84 -11.16 8.55 -11.56
C ASN A 84 -10.59 8.19 -10.19
N THR A 85 -9.36 7.68 -10.12
CA THR A 85 -8.82 7.17 -8.85
C THR A 85 -8.69 8.28 -7.82
N LEU A 86 -8.17 9.45 -8.18
CA LEU A 86 -8.00 10.52 -7.19
C LEU A 86 -9.33 11.05 -6.67
N ASP A 87 -10.22 11.46 -7.57
CA ASP A 87 -11.50 12.05 -7.18
C ASP A 87 -12.32 11.07 -6.32
N GLU A 88 -12.34 9.77 -6.70
CA GLU A 88 -12.98 8.74 -5.89
C GLU A 88 -12.35 8.63 -4.48
N HIS A 89 -11.02 8.69 -4.38
CA HIS A 89 -10.34 8.44 -3.12
C HIS A 89 -10.33 9.63 -2.18
N VAL A 90 -10.26 10.86 -2.70
CA VAL A 90 -10.41 12.08 -1.89
C VAL A 90 -11.79 12.09 -1.26
N ASP A 91 -12.85 11.94 -2.07
CA ASP A 91 -14.23 11.94 -1.56
C ASP A 91 -14.49 10.78 -0.59
N MET A 92 -14.05 9.57 -0.94
CA MET A 92 -14.14 8.41 -0.05
C MET A 92 -13.43 8.65 1.30
N LEU A 93 -12.24 9.25 1.29
CA LEU A 93 -11.49 9.54 2.52
C LEU A 93 -12.23 10.56 3.38
N MET A 94 -12.71 11.65 2.76
CA MET A 94 -13.46 12.70 3.45
C MET A 94 -14.73 12.16 4.10
N VAL A 95 -15.51 11.35 3.38
CA VAL A 95 -16.69 10.68 3.93
C VAL A 95 -16.30 9.74 5.08
N CYS A 96 -15.28 8.90 4.90
CA CYS A 96 -14.88 7.93 5.93
C CYS A 96 -14.38 8.59 7.24
N HIS A 97 -13.81 9.78 7.16
CA HIS A 97 -13.25 10.50 8.31
C HIS A 97 -14.14 11.67 8.76
N HIS A 98 -15.34 11.83 8.18
CA HIS A 98 -16.28 12.92 8.47
C HIS A 98 -15.63 14.32 8.35
N LEU A 99 -14.80 14.50 7.32
CA LEU A 99 -14.10 15.75 7.04
C LEU A 99 -15.02 16.73 6.32
N ASP A 100 -14.80 18.03 6.58
CA ASP A 100 -15.54 19.12 5.95
C ASP A 100 -14.67 19.82 4.89
N PRO A 101 -15.08 19.87 3.60
CA PRO A 101 -14.36 20.62 2.56
C PRO A 101 -14.27 22.12 2.83
N ALA A 102 -15.07 22.68 3.76
CA ALA A 102 -14.97 24.06 4.18
C ALA A 102 -13.85 24.33 5.21
N ILE A 103 -13.26 23.27 5.80
CA ILE A 103 -12.17 23.36 6.78
C ILE A 103 -10.84 23.11 6.07
N ALA A 104 -9.90 24.06 6.18
CA ALA A 104 -8.63 24.00 5.45
C ALA A 104 -7.74 22.85 5.93
N GLU A 105 -7.73 22.57 7.23
CA GLU A 105 -6.98 21.50 7.86
C GLU A 105 -7.47 20.11 7.43
N ASP A 106 -8.78 19.97 7.24
CA ASP A 106 -9.42 18.75 6.76
C ASP A 106 -9.04 18.45 5.31
N LEU A 107 -9.05 19.48 4.46
CA LEU A 107 -8.54 19.38 3.09
C LEU A 107 -7.04 19.06 3.07
N ALA A 108 -6.24 19.75 3.88
CA ALA A 108 -4.81 19.50 3.96
C ALA A 108 -4.50 18.05 4.40
N PHE A 109 -5.25 17.51 5.37
CA PHE A 109 -5.14 16.10 5.75
C PHE A 109 -5.52 15.18 4.58
N ALA A 110 -6.62 15.44 3.89
CA ALA A 110 -7.06 14.61 2.78
C ALA A 110 -6.04 14.59 1.62
N GLU A 111 -5.54 15.76 1.23
CA GLU A 111 -4.53 15.93 0.18
C GLU A 111 -3.17 15.35 0.58
N SER A 112 -2.82 15.42 1.87
CA SER A 112 -1.59 14.80 2.37
C SER A 112 -1.61 13.28 2.23
N ARG A 113 -2.80 12.65 2.25
CA ARG A 113 -2.98 11.19 2.24
C ARG A 113 -3.28 10.61 0.86
N ILE A 114 -4.09 11.28 0.06
CA ILE A 114 -4.47 10.82 -1.29
C ILE A 114 -3.60 11.50 -2.34
N ARG A 115 -2.54 10.82 -2.78
CA ARG A 115 -1.49 11.42 -3.61
C ARG A 115 -1.40 10.71 -4.96
N ARG A 116 -1.34 11.50 -6.05
CA ARG A 116 -1.19 10.97 -7.41
C ARG A 116 0.09 10.16 -7.56
N GLU A 117 1.15 10.69 -6.98
CA GLU A 117 2.53 10.29 -7.18
C GLU A 117 2.75 8.90 -6.59
N THR A 118 2.32 8.67 -5.35
CA THR A 118 2.48 7.39 -4.67
C THR A 118 1.55 6.32 -5.24
N ILE A 119 0.29 6.68 -5.58
CA ILE A 119 -0.65 5.77 -6.26
C ILE A 119 -0.12 5.34 -7.64
N ALA A 120 0.49 6.25 -8.40
CA ALA A 120 1.12 5.91 -9.68
C ALA A 120 2.40 5.07 -9.50
N ALA A 121 3.21 5.37 -8.47
CA ALA A 121 4.42 4.61 -8.15
C ALA A 121 4.09 3.17 -7.72
N GLU A 122 3.00 2.97 -6.98
CA GLU A 122 2.52 1.65 -6.55
C GLU A 122 2.36 0.68 -7.73
N ASP A 123 1.75 1.11 -8.84
CA ASP A 123 1.60 0.29 -10.04
C ASP A 123 2.96 -0.20 -10.57
N ILE A 124 3.96 0.67 -10.60
CA ILE A 124 5.32 0.35 -11.07
C ILE A 124 6.00 -0.60 -10.09
N LEU A 125 5.89 -0.36 -8.78
CA LEU A 125 6.50 -1.19 -7.74
C LEU A 125 5.90 -2.61 -7.72
N HIS A 126 4.61 -2.75 -8.02
CA HIS A 126 4.00 -4.06 -8.27
C HIS A 126 4.64 -4.77 -9.46
N ASP A 127 4.83 -4.06 -10.57
CA ASP A 127 5.39 -4.62 -11.80
C ASP A 127 6.87 -4.98 -11.66
N LEU A 128 7.62 -4.25 -10.83
CA LEU A 128 9.01 -4.56 -10.47
C LEU A 128 9.10 -5.75 -9.50
N GLY A 129 8.03 -6.05 -8.76
CA GLY A 129 8.01 -7.09 -7.74
C GLY A 129 8.43 -6.60 -6.36
N ALA A 130 8.47 -5.29 -6.14
CA ALA A 130 8.84 -4.68 -4.86
C ALA A 130 7.67 -4.69 -3.85
N ILE A 131 6.42 -4.62 -4.32
CA ILE A 131 5.24 -4.91 -3.48
C ILE A 131 4.79 -6.34 -3.73
N SER A 132 4.65 -7.12 -2.67
CA SER A 132 4.53 -8.58 -2.73
C SER A 132 3.10 -9.10 -2.72
N PHE A 133 2.15 -8.40 -2.09
CA PHE A 133 0.78 -8.90 -1.91
C PHE A 133 -0.31 -7.94 -2.41
N SER A 134 -1.47 -8.50 -2.73
CA SER A 134 -2.69 -7.79 -3.11
C SER A 134 -3.82 -8.22 -2.18
N ILE A 135 -4.28 -7.33 -1.30
CA ILE A 135 -5.30 -7.64 -0.28
C ILE A 135 -6.58 -6.81 -0.51
N PRO A 136 -7.74 -7.22 0.01
CA PRO A 136 -9.01 -6.53 -0.29
C PRO A 136 -9.21 -5.21 0.44
N ASN A 137 -8.88 -5.15 1.75
CA ASN A 137 -9.43 -4.18 2.72
C ASN A 137 -10.97 -4.14 2.70
N SER A 138 -11.61 -5.29 2.94
CA SER A 138 -13.06 -5.43 2.77
C SER A 138 -13.82 -4.54 3.76
N GLN A 139 -14.45 -3.46 3.28
CA GLN A 139 -15.28 -2.56 4.08
C GLN A 139 -14.58 -2.14 5.40
N PRO A 140 -13.33 -1.66 5.28
CA PRO A 140 -13.17 -0.23 4.97
C PRO A 140 -12.17 0.03 3.83
N MET A 141 -12.47 0.99 2.94
CA MET A 141 -11.55 1.42 1.88
C MET A 141 -11.08 0.29 0.93
N GLY A 142 -11.97 -0.63 0.57
CA GLY A 142 -11.60 -1.78 -0.26
C GLY A 142 -12.76 -2.69 -0.64
N ARG A 143 -12.52 -3.56 -1.64
CA ARG A 143 -13.60 -4.29 -2.34
C ARG A 143 -13.30 -5.78 -2.39
N VAL A 144 -13.90 -6.56 -1.48
CA VAL A 144 -13.61 -8.00 -1.30
C VAL A 144 -13.60 -8.80 -2.62
N GLY A 145 -14.61 -8.64 -3.46
CA GLY A 145 -14.74 -9.39 -4.72
C GLY A 145 -13.87 -8.91 -5.88
N LYS A 146 -12.96 -7.95 -5.68
CA LYS A 146 -12.17 -7.35 -6.78
C LYS A 146 -10.67 -7.60 -6.71
N VAL A 147 -10.15 -8.30 -5.70
CA VAL A 147 -8.69 -8.54 -5.54
C VAL A 147 -8.05 -9.12 -6.80
N ILE A 148 -8.56 -10.27 -7.26
CA ILE A 148 -8.06 -10.98 -8.44
C ILE A 148 -8.13 -10.08 -9.69
N MET A 149 -9.29 -9.46 -9.94
CA MET A 149 -9.49 -8.63 -11.12
C MET A 149 -8.60 -7.38 -11.11
N ARG A 150 -8.41 -6.71 -9.96
CA ARG A 150 -7.53 -5.55 -9.85
C ARG A 150 -6.07 -5.93 -10.07
N CYS A 151 -5.62 -7.07 -9.53
CA CYS A 151 -4.28 -7.59 -9.78
C CYS A 151 -3.99 -7.74 -11.29
N TRP A 152 -4.90 -8.37 -12.03
CA TRP A 152 -4.75 -8.54 -13.49
C TRP A 152 -4.88 -7.24 -14.28
N ARG A 153 -5.72 -6.29 -13.83
CA ARG A 153 -5.82 -4.95 -14.45
C ARG A 153 -4.52 -4.16 -14.28
N THR A 154 -3.86 -4.25 -13.13
CA THR A 154 -2.52 -3.65 -12.93
C THR A 154 -1.50 -4.30 -13.86
N ALA A 155 -1.45 -5.64 -13.95
CA ALA A 155 -0.55 -6.34 -14.86
C ALA A 155 -0.76 -5.91 -16.33
N HIS A 156 -2.03 -5.77 -16.74
CA HIS A 156 -2.39 -5.32 -18.08
C HIS A 156 -1.93 -3.89 -18.36
N LYS A 157 -2.22 -2.93 -17.46
CA LYS A 157 -1.79 -1.54 -17.60
C LYS A 157 -0.27 -1.44 -17.68
N MET A 158 0.45 -2.16 -16.82
CA MET A 158 1.91 -2.15 -16.80
C MET A 158 2.52 -2.75 -18.06
N LYS A 159 1.87 -3.75 -18.67
CA LYS A 159 2.25 -4.22 -20.01
C LYS A 159 2.11 -3.12 -21.06
N GLN A 160 0.98 -2.41 -21.08
CA GLN A 160 0.74 -1.36 -22.08
C GLN A 160 1.75 -0.21 -21.95
N GLN A 161 2.10 0.18 -20.72
CA GLN A 161 2.96 1.33 -20.48
C GLN A 161 4.46 1.00 -20.46
N ARG A 162 4.85 -0.19 -20.01
CA ARG A 162 6.25 -0.57 -19.79
C ARG A 162 6.75 -1.68 -20.70
N GLY A 163 5.88 -2.26 -21.52
CA GLY A 163 6.22 -3.35 -22.42
C GLY A 163 6.47 -4.68 -21.68
N ALA A 164 7.36 -5.50 -22.25
CA ALA A 164 7.68 -6.83 -21.74
C ALA A 164 8.64 -6.76 -20.53
N LEU A 165 8.40 -7.60 -19.51
CA LEU A 165 9.37 -7.79 -18.43
C LEU A 165 10.56 -8.64 -18.88
N PRO A 166 11.71 -8.55 -18.19
CA PRO A 166 12.79 -9.53 -18.35
C PRO A 166 12.26 -10.97 -18.21
N GLY A 167 12.65 -11.85 -19.13
CA GLY A 167 12.16 -13.23 -19.20
C GLY A 167 10.84 -13.44 -19.98
N ASN A 168 10.15 -12.37 -20.38
CA ASN A 168 9.07 -12.47 -21.36
C ASN A 168 9.61 -12.54 -22.79
N THR A 169 8.80 -13.07 -23.70
CA THR A 169 9.08 -13.11 -25.14
C THR A 169 7.99 -12.37 -25.90
N LYS A 170 8.17 -12.15 -27.22
CA LYS A 170 7.12 -11.57 -28.07
C LYS A 170 5.82 -12.40 -28.09
N ARG A 171 5.87 -13.69 -27.71
CA ARG A 171 4.72 -14.60 -27.76
C ARG A 171 3.91 -14.66 -26.47
N HIS A 172 4.50 -14.29 -25.32
CA HIS A 172 3.84 -14.49 -24.02
C HIS A 172 4.37 -13.58 -22.91
N ASP A 173 3.54 -13.39 -21.89
CA ASP A 173 3.85 -12.60 -20.69
C ASP A 173 4.10 -13.46 -19.44
N ASN A 174 4.48 -14.73 -19.60
CA ASN A 174 4.58 -15.72 -18.52
C ASN A 174 5.33 -15.24 -17.26
N ALA A 175 6.43 -14.50 -17.39
CA ALA A 175 7.16 -13.98 -16.23
C ALA A 175 6.31 -12.95 -15.46
N ARG A 176 5.61 -12.06 -16.17
CA ARG A 176 4.64 -11.13 -15.57
C ARG A 176 3.46 -11.89 -14.95
N VAL A 177 2.88 -12.85 -15.66
CA VAL A 177 1.74 -13.65 -15.16
C VAL A 177 2.12 -14.35 -13.86
N LYS A 178 3.27 -15.03 -13.80
CA LYS A 178 3.79 -15.68 -12.60
C LYS A 178 4.00 -14.69 -11.45
N ARG A 179 4.59 -13.52 -11.74
CA ARG A 179 4.82 -12.46 -10.74
C ARG A 179 3.53 -11.91 -10.15
N TYR A 180 2.45 -11.81 -10.92
CA TYR A 180 1.19 -11.23 -10.44
C TYR A 180 0.28 -12.26 -9.77
N VAL A 181 0.24 -13.51 -10.26
CA VAL A 181 -0.53 -14.57 -9.60
C VAL A 181 0.04 -14.90 -8.22
N SER A 182 1.36 -14.76 -8.01
CA SER A 182 1.98 -14.96 -6.70
C SER A 182 1.65 -13.87 -5.67
N LYS A 183 0.95 -12.80 -6.07
CA LYS A 183 0.54 -11.70 -5.16
C LYS A 183 -0.87 -11.90 -4.60
N LEU A 184 -1.56 -12.97 -5.02
CA LEU A 184 -2.95 -13.28 -4.67
C LEU A 184 -3.02 -14.23 -3.47
#